data_AF-A0A2N2CGR7-F1
#
_entry.id   AF-A0A2N2CGR7-F1
#
_cell.length_a   1.000
_cell.length_b   1.000
_cell.length_c   1.000
_cell.angle_alpha   90.00
_cell.angle_beta   90.00
_cell.angle_gamma   90.00
#
_symmetry.space_group_name_H-M   'P 1'
#
loop_
_entity.id
_entity.type
_entity.pdbx_description
1 polymer ?
#
loop_
_entity_poly.entity_id
_entity_poly.type
_entity_poly.pdbx_seq_one_letter_code
_entity_poly.pdbx_strand_id
1 'polypeptide(L)'
;MKSRDTVKTGRKYPLKAIRQKSDDGFVLIELLIVLLIIGLALPAKHFRNLDETYNIEYSIITNQLEAMAHRKHVVIDSKICPLRNCWFNPKGNINKSRKLIIHQGGTQYELVIWLGFGRFKINKRISYD
;
A
#
# COMPACT_ATOMS: atom_id res chain seq x y z
N MET A 1 21.56 -10.64 -100.61
CA MET A 1 21.47 -11.67 -99.56
C MET A 1 21.75 -10.99 -98.21
N LYS A 2 20.76 -10.99 -97.27
CA LYS A 2 20.76 -10.53 -95.86
C LYS A 2 21.29 -9.10 -95.57
N SER A 3 20.49 -8.13 -95.10
CA SER A 3 19.67 -8.02 -93.87
C SER A 3 20.28 -6.87 -93.04
N ARG A 4 19.44 -5.94 -92.54
CA ARG A 4 19.61 -5.04 -91.37
C ARG A 4 18.60 -3.89 -91.52
N ASP A 5 17.85 -3.39 -90.55
CA ASP A 5 17.43 -3.85 -89.23
C ASP A 5 16.12 -3.10 -88.96
N THR A 6 15.07 -3.81 -88.56
CA THR A 6 13.83 -3.19 -88.08
C THR A 6 14.02 -2.73 -86.64
N VAL A 7 13.89 -1.42 -86.43
CA VAL A 7 13.93 -0.76 -85.13
C VAL A 7 12.84 -1.35 -84.23
N LYS A 8 13.24 -2.11 -83.21
CA LYS A 8 12.33 -2.66 -82.20
C LYS A 8 11.90 -1.55 -81.23
N THR A 9 10.60 -1.37 -81.17
CA THR A 9 9.84 -0.48 -80.30
C THR A 9 10.19 -0.69 -78.82
N GLY A 10 10.41 0.42 -78.12
CA GLY A 10 10.72 0.46 -76.70
C GLY A 10 9.63 -0.21 -75.85
N ARG A 11 10.03 -1.12 -74.97
CA ARG A 11 9.14 -1.71 -73.96
C ARG A 11 8.84 -0.66 -72.89
N LYS A 12 7.58 -0.26 -72.79
CA LYS A 12 7.06 0.49 -71.63
C LYS A 12 6.99 -0.47 -70.45
N TYR A 13 7.86 -0.30 -69.46
CA TYR A 13 7.71 -0.99 -68.19
C TYR A 13 6.56 -0.33 -67.41
N PRO A 14 5.52 -1.08 -67.02
CA PRO A 14 4.50 -0.52 -66.15
C PRO A 14 5.15 -0.20 -64.79
N LEU A 15 5.14 1.08 -64.41
CA LEU A 15 5.51 1.51 -63.06
C LEU A 15 4.55 0.84 -62.09
N LYS A 16 5.03 -0.22 -61.43
CA LYS A 16 4.31 -0.91 -60.37
C LYS A 16 4.24 0.07 -59.20
N ALA A 17 3.09 0.72 -59.02
CA ALA A 17 2.85 1.58 -57.88
C ALA A 17 3.05 0.74 -56.61
N ILE A 18 4.16 0.98 -55.90
CA ILE A 18 4.41 0.40 -54.58
C ILE A 18 3.43 1.11 -53.66
N ARG A 19 2.29 0.45 -53.39
CA ARG A 19 1.33 0.90 -52.40
C ARG A 19 2.05 0.85 -51.06
N GLN A 20 2.47 2.01 -50.57
CA GLN A 20 3.05 2.18 -49.24
C GLN A 20 1.95 1.79 -48.26
N LYS A 21 2.05 0.58 -47.72
CA LYS A 21 1.15 0.09 -46.69
C LYS A 21 1.46 0.96 -45.47
N SER A 22 0.56 1.89 -45.16
CA SER A 22 0.64 2.68 -43.94
C SER A 22 0.49 1.71 -42.78
N ASP A 23 1.62 1.23 -42.26
CA ASP A 23 1.64 0.45 -41.03
C ASP A 23 1.16 1.38 -39.90
N ASP A 24 0.17 0.90 -39.16
CA ASP A 24 -0.65 1.65 -38.20
C ASP A 24 0.18 2.48 -37.21
N GLY A 25 0.25 3.78 -37.47
CA GLY A 25 1.04 4.75 -36.70
C GLY A 25 0.38 5.17 -35.40
N PHE A 26 0.31 4.27 -34.41
CA PHE A 26 -0.05 4.63 -33.02
C PHE A 26 0.68 3.83 -31.93
N VAL A 27 1.71 3.04 -32.29
CA VAL A 27 2.42 2.17 -31.33
C VAL A 27 2.99 2.92 -30.13
N LEU A 28 3.53 4.13 -30.34
CA LEU A 28 4.14 4.91 -29.26
C LEU A 28 3.09 5.45 -28.27
N ILE A 29 1.95 5.94 -28.77
CA ILE A 29 0.91 6.51 -27.90
C ILE A 29 0.20 5.39 -27.13
N GLU A 30 0.01 4.23 -27.76
CA GLU A 30 -0.53 3.05 -27.11
C GLU A 30 0.40 2.54 -26.01
N LEU A 31 1.71 2.48 -26.27
CA LEU A 31 2.71 2.11 -25.25
C LEU A 31 2.71 3.09 -24.07
N LEU A 32 2.61 4.40 -24.32
CA LEU A 32 2.53 5.42 -23.27
C LEU A 32 1.28 5.28 -22.42
N ILE A 33 0.12 4.98 -23.03
CA ILE A 33 -1.13 4.74 -22.31
C ILE A 33 -1.01 3.49 -21.44
N VAL A 34 -0.42 2.41 -21.95
CA VAL A 34 -0.19 1.18 -21.18
C VAL A 34 0.73 1.43 -19.98
N LEU A 35 1.84 2.15 -20.18
CA LEU A 35 2.76 2.51 -19.11
C LEU A 35 2.09 3.41 -18.06
N LEU A 36 1.22 4.33 -18.47
CA LEU A 36 0.45 5.17 -17.55
C LEU A 36 -0.52 4.33 -16.70
N ILE A 37 -1.27 3.42 -17.32
CA ILE A 37 -2.21 2.54 -16.61
C ILE A 37 -1.45 1.67 -15.60
N ILE A 38 -0.33 1.07 -16.01
CA ILE A 38 0.51 0.25 -15.12
C ILE A 38 1.09 1.12 -13.99
N GLY A 39 1.63 2.29 -14.31
CA GLY A 39 2.21 3.21 -13.33
C GLY A 39 1.21 3.74 -12.31
N LEU A 40 -0.06 3.91 -12.68
CA LEU A 40 -1.14 4.29 -11.75
C LEU A 40 -1.70 3.10 -10.95
N ALA A 41 -1.73 1.90 -11.55
CA ALA A 41 -2.29 0.71 -10.89
C ALA A 41 -1.35 0.07 -9.86
N LEU A 42 -0.04 0.17 -10.04
CA LEU A 42 0.98 -0.40 -9.14
C LEU A 42 1.04 0.25 -7.74
N PRO A 43 1.09 1.58 -7.57
CA PRO A 43 1.21 2.21 -6.26
C PRO A 43 0.00 1.92 -5.37
N ALA A 44 -1.21 1.83 -5.92
CA ALA A 44 -2.44 1.63 -5.14
C ALA A 44 -2.44 0.34 -4.29
N LYS A 45 -1.69 -0.70 -4.70
CA LYS A 45 -1.55 -1.95 -3.94
C LYS A 45 -0.41 -1.89 -2.92
N HIS A 46 0.65 -1.13 -3.18
CA HIS A 46 1.81 -1.04 -2.29
C HIS A 46 1.65 -0.01 -1.17
N PHE A 47 0.88 1.07 -1.40
CA PHE A 47 0.55 2.06 -0.37
C PHE A 47 -0.32 1.52 0.78
N ARG A 48 -0.94 0.34 0.63
CA ARG A 48 -1.69 -0.31 1.73
C ARG A 48 -0.78 -0.92 2.80
N ASN A 49 0.51 -1.07 2.49
CA ASN A 49 1.54 -1.62 3.39
C ASN A 49 2.51 -0.54 3.88
N LEU A 50 2.17 0.75 3.78
CA LEU A 50 2.82 1.74 4.62
C LEU A 50 2.42 1.41 6.06
N ASP A 51 3.30 0.62 6.66
CA ASP A 51 3.28 0.13 8.02
C ASP A 51 3.01 1.32 8.93
N GLU A 52 1.73 1.52 9.26
CA GLU A 52 1.34 2.34 10.40
C GLU A 52 2.03 1.67 11.58
N THR A 53 3.21 2.17 11.90
CA THR A 53 3.97 1.76 13.08
C THR A 53 3.13 2.23 14.26
N TYR A 54 2.18 1.38 14.62
CA TYR A 54 1.19 1.66 15.63
C TYR A 54 1.90 1.82 16.98
N ASN A 55 2.06 3.06 17.42
CA ASN A 55 2.75 3.34 18.66
C ASN A 55 1.81 3.00 19.83
N ILE A 56 1.93 1.77 20.34
CA ILE A 56 1.11 1.22 21.44
C ILE A 56 1.18 2.13 22.66
N GLU A 57 2.38 2.61 23.01
CA GLU A 57 2.60 3.49 24.15
C GLU A 57 1.85 4.82 23.98
N TYR A 58 2.01 5.46 22.82
CA TYR A 58 1.31 6.69 22.50
C TYR A 58 -0.21 6.51 22.61
N SER A 59 -0.76 5.44 22.05
CA SER A 59 -2.21 5.17 22.10
C SER A 59 -2.74 4.97 23.53
N ILE A 60 -2.00 4.30 24.40
CA ILE A 60 -2.41 4.11 25.81
C ILE A 60 -2.41 5.45 26.54
N ILE A 61 -1.35 6.24 26.37
CA ILE A 61 -1.20 7.55 27.01
C ILE A 61 -2.29 8.52 26.51
N THR A 62 -2.56 8.58 25.21
CA THR A 62 -3.59 9.47 24.67
C THR A 62 -4.98 9.09 25.15
N ASN A 63 -5.32 7.79 25.18
CA ASN A 63 -6.61 7.34 25.73
C ASN A 63 -6.77 7.71 27.22
N GLN A 64 -5.69 7.63 28.01
CA GLN A 64 -5.71 8.06 29.42
C GLN A 64 -5.91 9.56 29.55
N LEU A 65 -5.16 10.36 28.78
CA LEU A 65 -5.27 11.81 28.77
C LEU A 65 -6.65 12.27 28.28
N GLU A 66 -7.21 11.62 27.26
CA GLU A 66 -8.56 11.90 26.76
C GLU A 66 -9.61 11.68 27.85
N ALA A 67 -9.50 10.57 28.60
CA ALA A 67 -10.41 10.28 29.71
C ALA A 67 -10.36 11.38 30.78
N MET A 68 -9.16 11.86 31.10
CA MET A 68 -8.94 12.93 32.08
C MET A 68 -9.42 14.29 31.59
N ALA A 69 -9.06 14.67 30.36
CA ALA A 69 -9.40 15.97 29.77
C ALA A 69 -10.91 16.14 29.60
N HIS A 70 -11.59 15.09 29.13
CA HIS A 70 -13.03 15.14 28.85
C HIS A 70 -13.90 14.61 29.99
N ARG A 71 -13.30 14.23 31.12
CA ARG A 71 -13.98 13.66 32.30
C ARG A 71 -14.96 12.52 31.95
N LYS A 72 -14.57 11.65 31.01
CA LYS A 72 -15.40 10.53 30.51
C LYS A 72 -14.67 9.20 30.61
N HIS A 73 -15.40 8.11 30.42
CA HIS A 73 -14.81 6.80 30.21
C HIS A 73 -14.29 6.68 28.78
N VAL A 74 -13.05 6.20 28.62
CA VAL A 74 -12.42 5.98 27.31
C VAL A 74 -11.97 4.53 27.22
N VAL A 75 -12.52 3.80 26.26
CA VAL A 75 -12.17 2.41 25.99
C VAL A 75 -10.84 2.36 25.26
N ILE A 76 -9.93 1.48 25.68
CA ILE A 76 -8.65 1.27 24.99
C ILE A 76 -8.93 0.75 23.57
N ASP A 77 -8.18 1.27 22.59
CA ASP A 77 -8.28 0.89 21.18
C ASP A 77 -8.36 -0.63 21.00
N SER A 78 -9.31 -1.08 20.16
CA SER A 78 -9.50 -2.49 19.84
C SER A 78 -8.29 -3.16 19.20
N LYS A 79 -7.38 -2.41 18.57
CA LYS A 79 -6.09 -2.94 18.08
C LYS A 79 -5.21 -3.45 19.22
N ILE A 80 -5.27 -2.80 20.38
CA ILE A 80 -4.53 -3.19 21.60
C ILE A 80 -5.35 -4.18 22.43
N CYS A 81 -6.65 -3.89 22.60
CA CYS A 81 -7.53 -4.58 23.53
C CYS A 81 -8.80 -5.06 22.80
N PRO A 82 -8.75 -6.21 22.09
CA PRO A 82 -9.85 -6.66 21.22
C PRO A 82 -11.18 -6.84 21.95
N LEU A 83 -11.14 -7.28 23.21
CA LEU A 83 -12.33 -7.54 24.02
C LEU A 83 -13.03 -6.26 24.53
N ARG A 84 -12.49 -5.06 24.27
CA ARG A 84 -13.06 -3.73 24.60
C ARG A 84 -13.56 -3.57 26.04
N ASN A 85 -13.07 -4.39 26.96
CA ASN A 85 -13.49 -4.43 28.35
C ASN A 85 -12.46 -3.77 29.29
N CYS A 86 -11.49 -3.05 28.72
CA CYS A 86 -10.53 -2.22 29.45
C CYS A 86 -10.73 -0.76 29.04
N TRP A 87 -10.93 0.10 30.03
CA TRP A 87 -11.17 1.52 29.83
C TRP A 87 -10.54 2.35 30.95
N PHE A 88 -10.16 3.57 30.61
CA PHE A 88 -9.80 4.61 31.56
C PHE A 88 -11.05 5.30 32.08
N ASN A 89 -11.03 5.72 33.34
CA ASN A 89 -12.06 6.56 33.94
C ASN A 89 -11.62 8.04 33.96
N PRO A 90 -12.49 8.97 34.37
CA PRO A 90 -12.18 10.41 34.43
C PRO A 90 -10.96 10.79 35.29
N LYS A 91 -10.48 9.90 36.17
CA LYS A 91 -9.29 10.11 37.01
C LYS A 91 -8.02 9.54 36.38
N GLY A 92 -8.10 9.01 35.16
CA GLY A 92 -6.99 8.34 34.49
C GLY A 92 -6.72 6.93 35.02
N ASN A 93 -7.62 6.36 35.83
CA ASN A 93 -7.46 5.00 36.34
C ASN A 93 -8.04 3.98 35.37
N ILE A 94 -7.36 2.84 35.21
CA ILE A 94 -7.89 1.72 34.44
C ILE A 94 -8.81 0.85 35.30
N ASN A 95 -9.89 0.35 34.69
CA ASN A 95 -10.86 -0.50 35.36
C ASN A 95 -10.36 -1.93 35.64
N LYS A 96 -9.39 -2.44 34.88
CA LYS A 96 -8.89 -3.83 34.94
C LYS A 96 -7.42 -3.91 34.59
N SER A 97 -6.68 -4.73 35.33
CA SER A 97 -5.32 -5.10 34.97
C SER A 97 -5.34 -6.12 33.83
N ARG A 98 -4.35 -6.07 32.94
CA ARG A 98 -4.30 -6.99 31.82
C ARG A 98 -2.89 -7.26 31.34
N LYS A 99 -2.69 -8.47 30.84
CA LYS A 99 -1.52 -8.86 30.06
C LYS A 99 -2.00 -9.18 28.64
N LEU A 100 -1.42 -8.52 27.66
CA LEU A 100 -1.79 -8.58 26.25
C LEU A 100 -0.56 -8.93 25.42
N ILE A 101 -0.78 -9.73 24.39
CA ILE A 101 0.22 -10.08 23.40
C ILE A 101 -0.15 -9.34 22.12
N ILE A 102 0.74 -8.49 21.63
CA ILE A 102 0.51 -7.62 20.48
C ILE A 102 1.52 -8.00 19.40
N HIS A 103 1.04 -8.17 18.17
CA HIS A 103 1.85 -8.47 17.02
C HIS A 103 1.97 -7.21 16.16
N GLN A 104 3.19 -6.71 15.96
CA GLN A 104 3.44 -5.48 15.20
C GLN A 104 4.75 -5.60 14.44
N GLY A 105 4.72 -5.34 13.13
CA GLY A 105 5.92 -5.39 12.27
C GLY A 105 6.67 -6.72 12.36
N GLY A 106 5.94 -7.85 12.41
CA GLY A 106 6.52 -9.18 12.58
C GLY A 106 7.13 -9.48 13.96
N THR A 107 7.10 -8.52 14.89
CA THR A 107 7.60 -8.67 16.26
C THR A 107 6.43 -8.88 17.22
N GLN A 108 6.63 -9.74 18.22
CA GLN A 108 5.68 -9.94 19.31
C GLN A 108 6.07 -9.11 20.53
N TYR A 109 5.13 -8.33 21.05
CA TYR A 109 5.28 -7.53 22.25
C TYR A 109 4.33 -8.04 23.34
N GLU A 110 4.81 -7.98 24.57
CA GLU A 110 4.01 -8.23 25.76
C GLU A 110 3.71 -6.88 26.43
N LEU A 111 2.44 -6.49 26.40
CA LEU A 111 1.93 -5.33 27.11
C LEU A 111 1.31 -5.77 28.43
N VAL A 112 1.84 -5.23 29.53
CA VAL A 112 1.28 -5.43 30.88
C VAL A 112 0.72 -4.09 31.35
N ILE A 113 -0.57 -4.07 31.71
CA ILE A 113 -1.27 -2.92 32.28
C ILE A 113 -1.71 -3.26 33.70
N TRP A 114 -1.34 -2.41 34.67
CA TRP A 114 -1.70 -2.59 36.07
C TRP A 114 -2.93 -1.78 36.46
N LEU A 115 -3.68 -2.27 37.44
CA LEU A 115 -4.78 -1.55 38.08
C LEU A 115 -4.31 -0.24 38.72
N GLY A 116 -5.22 0.74 38.79
CA GLY A 116 -4.92 2.07 39.32
C GLY A 116 -4.58 3.04 38.20
N PHE A 117 -3.55 3.88 38.40
CA PHE A 117 -3.25 5.08 37.60
C PHE A 117 -2.68 4.82 36.19
N GLY A 118 -3.15 3.76 35.52
CA GLY A 118 -2.79 3.47 34.14
C GLY A 118 -1.32 3.14 33.92
N ARG A 119 -0.65 2.56 34.93
CA ARG A 119 0.75 2.11 34.77
C ARG A 119 0.77 0.96 33.77
N PHE A 120 1.73 0.99 32.85
CA PHE A 120 1.94 -0.11 31.90
C PHE A 120 3.42 -0.33 31.60
N LYS A 121 3.74 -1.49 31.06
CA LYS A 121 5.07 -1.86 30.57
C LYS A 121 4.93 -2.64 29.27
N ILE A 122 5.81 -2.35 28.32
CA ILE A 122 5.92 -3.07 27.06
C ILE A 122 7.25 -3.83 27.09
N ASN A 123 7.21 -5.15 27.00
CA ASN A 123 8.38 -5.98 26.86
C ASN A 123 8.43 -6.52 25.43
N LYS A 124 9.58 -6.40 24.75
CA LYS A 124 9.81 -7.12 23.49
C LYS A 124 9.93 -8.61 23.81
N ARG A 125 9.12 -9.44 23.16
CA ARG A 125 9.26 -10.89 23.26
C ARG A 125 10.24 -11.35 22.19
N ILE A 126 11.33 -11.99 22.61
CA ILE A 126 12.23 -12.67 21.68
C ILE A 126 11.53 -13.97 21.31
N SER A 127 11.07 -14.09 20.06
CA SER A 127 10.64 -15.39 19.54
C SER A 127 11.90 -16.22 19.36
N TYR A 128 12.03 -17.30 20.13
CA TYR A 128 12.98 -18.36 19.84
C TYR A 128 12.24 -19.32 18.91
N ASP A 129 12.19 -18.97 17.63
CA ASP A 129 11.82 -19.91 16.58
C ASP A 129 13.04 -20.78 16.21
#